data_AF-A0A4R5DQX1-F1
#
_entry.id   AF-A0A4R5DQX1-F1
#
_cell.length_a   1.000
_cell.length_b   1.000
_cell.length_c   1.000
_cell.angle_alpha   90.00
_cell.angle_beta   90.00
_cell.angle_gamma   90.00
#
_symmetry.space_group_name_H-M   'P 1'
#
loop_
_entity.id
_entity.type
_entity.pdbx_description
1 polymer ?
#
loop_
_entity_poly.entity_id
_entity_poly.type
_entity_poly.pdbx_seq_one_letter_code
_entity_poly.pdbx_strand_id
1 'polypeptide(L)'
;MKKILLFILFLSGQNILAQSVEENYPTDPASEQQAGIPKGEVLKFTFENSKIFPGTWREYWVYVPAQYKADKPACVYVNQDGIQWKAPTVFDNLIHKGEMPVTIGVFVMHGKVRAIDPDAALDRFNRSFEFDGLGENYAHFILDEILPEVEKQKTSDGRAIKLSKNGNDRAIGGSSSGAVCAFTAAWERPDAFSRVFSAIGTYVGLRGADRYPTLIRKYEPKPLRIYLQDGSNDLNIYAGDWWMANQTMLRALNFAGYEVNHKWGAGGHNGKQGTAIFPEAMRYLWKDWPAEVKLGVSQNQVLSAVLVEGQGWDEVGAGLKFTDGLTSNNSGEVFFQGVLGKSYKSIPDGKLETVEIQTKNTSAIKFDKKGNRYEANKKTRSIIKYNSGKKQSIATNIVADDLTIAFNGNMYVSVSEGKENSSTIYLIRQDGEKMLADKGLRLAKGLALSPDQSLLYVTESTSHWVWVYQILADGTLAYKQKYGYLHVPDTEENAGARAITCDREGRIYVATNSGVQVMDQTGRVNAILPTPNGYVSNLVFGGKEFDYLFVTANGKVYRRKLNTHGANNWDKPNKPAAPKL
;
A
#
# COMPACT_ATOMS: atom_id res chain seq x y z
N MET A 1 52.63 -46.33 -55.54
CA MET A 1 53.12 -45.79 -54.25
C MET A 1 53.06 -44.26 -54.26
N LYS A 2 52.05 -43.66 -53.64
CA LYS A 2 52.05 -42.27 -53.15
C LYS A 2 51.15 -42.25 -51.90
N LYS A 3 51.75 -42.20 -50.71
CA LYS A 3 51.04 -42.08 -49.43
C LYS A 3 50.92 -40.59 -49.09
N ILE A 4 49.68 -40.14 -48.91
CA ILE A 4 49.32 -38.83 -48.38
C ILE A 4 49.37 -38.94 -46.86
N LEU A 5 50.19 -38.12 -46.20
CA LEU A 5 50.23 -38.00 -44.74
C LEU A 5 49.29 -36.86 -44.31
N LEU A 6 48.26 -37.21 -43.54
CA LEU A 6 47.29 -36.29 -42.95
C LEU A 6 47.89 -35.74 -41.64
N PHE A 7 48.06 -34.41 -41.52
CA PHE A 7 48.41 -33.75 -40.26
C PHE A 7 47.13 -33.46 -39.48
N ILE A 8 46.96 -34.08 -38.31
CA ILE A 8 45.88 -33.80 -37.35
C ILE A 8 46.37 -32.69 -36.41
N LEU A 9 45.74 -31.51 -36.48
CA LEU A 9 45.91 -30.45 -35.49
C LEU A 9 45.06 -30.78 -34.25
N PHE A 10 45.71 -31.05 -33.13
CA PHE A 10 45.08 -31.05 -31.80
C PHE A 10 44.84 -29.60 -31.37
N LEU A 11 43.59 -29.14 -31.44
CA LEU A 11 43.14 -27.94 -30.73
C LEU A 11 42.88 -28.31 -29.27
N SER A 12 43.78 -27.90 -28.38
CA SER A 12 43.54 -27.90 -26.94
C SER A 12 42.58 -26.76 -26.60
N GLY A 13 41.35 -27.11 -26.25
CA GLY A 13 40.39 -26.16 -25.69
C GLY A 13 40.83 -25.76 -24.28
N GLN A 14 41.51 -24.61 -24.15
CA GLN A 14 41.66 -23.95 -22.86
C GLN A 14 40.32 -23.35 -22.48
N ASN A 15 39.64 -23.96 -21.50
CA ASN A 15 38.59 -23.29 -20.75
C ASN A 15 39.25 -22.13 -20.00
N ILE A 16 39.14 -20.92 -20.54
CA ILE A 16 39.44 -19.70 -19.81
C ILE A 16 38.33 -19.55 -18.76
N LEU A 17 38.57 -20.08 -17.56
CA LEU A 17 37.83 -19.66 -16.38
C LEU A 17 38.14 -18.18 -16.19
N ALA A 18 37.15 -17.31 -16.44
CA ALA A 18 37.23 -15.92 -16.06
C ALA A 18 37.57 -15.87 -14.57
N GLN A 19 38.74 -15.32 -14.24
CA GLN A 19 39.17 -15.13 -12.86
C GLN A 19 38.15 -14.21 -12.19
N SER A 20 37.41 -14.72 -11.21
CA SER A 20 36.50 -13.88 -10.42
C SER A 20 37.32 -12.77 -9.79
N VAL A 21 36.93 -11.51 -10.02
CA VAL A 21 37.60 -10.35 -9.43
C VAL A 21 37.57 -10.54 -7.92
N GLU A 22 38.75 -10.54 -7.29
CA GLU A 22 38.84 -10.69 -5.84
C GLU A 22 38.27 -9.43 -5.18
N GLU A 23 37.08 -9.57 -4.60
CA GLU A 23 36.41 -8.48 -3.88
C GLU A 23 37.12 -8.24 -2.54
N ASN A 24 37.77 -7.08 -2.40
CA ASN A 24 38.34 -6.61 -1.14
C ASN A 24 37.66 -5.31 -0.68
N TYR A 25 37.00 -5.36 0.46
CA TYR A 25 36.35 -4.20 1.08
C TYR A 25 37.01 -3.90 2.42
N PRO A 26 37.29 -2.62 2.75
CA PRO A 26 37.79 -2.25 4.06
C PRO A 26 36.85 -2.70 5.17
N THR A 27 37.38 -3.37 6.19
CA THR A 27 36.62 -3.74 7.38
C THR A 27 36.51 -2.53 8.32
N ASP A 28 35.29 -2.11 8.63
CA ASP A 28 35.05 -1.12 9.68
C ASP A 28 35.45 -1.71 11.05
N PRO A 29 36.18 -0.98 11.92
CA PRO A 29 36.59 -1.49 13.23
C PRO A 29 35.42 -1.96 14.12
N ALA A 30 34.21 -1.41 13.93
CA ALA A 30 33.02 -1.86 14.65
C ALA A 30 32.60 -3.29 14.28
N SER A 31 33.10 -3.86 13.18
CA SER A 31 32.86 -5.26 12.80
C SER A 31 33.79 -6.25 13.52
N GLU A 32 34.79 -5.77 14.27
CA GLU A 32 35.73 -6.60 15.01
C GLU A 32 35.55 -6.46 16.52
N GLN A 33 35.85 -7.51 17.28
CA GLN A 33 35.82 -7.44 18.73
C GLN A 33 36.90 -6.49 19.23
N GLN A 34 36.54 -5.57 20.12
CA GLN A 34 37.46 -4.60 20.70
C GLN A 34 37.61 -4.84 22.20
N ALA A 35 38.84 -4.66 22.70
CA ALA A 35 39.11 -4.79 24.12
C ALA A 35 38.37 -3.71 24.92
N GLY A 36 37.80 -4.08 26.07
CA GLY A 36 37.09 -3.16 26.96
C GLY A 36 35.64 -2.84 26.56
N ILE A 37 35.17 -3.31 25.40
CA ILE A 37 33.77 -3.14 24.99
C ILE A 37 32.91 -4.27 25.60
N PRO A 38 31.88 -3.94 26.42
CA PRO A 38 30.98 -4.93 26.99
C PRO A 38 30.26 -5.72 25.89
N LYS A 39 30.23 -7.05 26.04
CA LYS A 39 29.57 -7.95 25.09
C LYS A 39 28.15 -8.24 25.52
N GLY A 40 27.20 -8.07 24.61
CA GLY A 40 25.85 -8.57 24.74
C GLY A 40 25.79 -10.11 24.68
N GLU A 41 24.62 -10.63 24.98
CA GLU A 41 24.33 -12.06 24.88
C GLU A 41 23.45 -12.36 23.65
N VAL A 42 23.58 -13.55 23.08
CA VAL A 42 22.74 -14.04 21.99
C VAL A 42 22.04 -15.31 22.46
N LEU A 43 20.72 -15.25 22.50
CA LEU A 43 19.85 -16.36 22.89
C LEU A 43 19.23 -16.98 21.64
N LYS A 44 19.16 -18.31 21.56
CA LYS A 44 18.59 -19.05 20.42
C LYS A 44 17.30 -19.74 20.84
N PHE A 45 16.27 -19.63 20.00
CA PHE A 45 14.94 -20.17 20.25
C PHE A 45 14.33 -20.73 18.95
N THR A 46 13.15 -21.35 19.08
CA THR A 46 12.34 -21.87 17.97
C THR A 46 10.91 -21.38 18.08
N PHE A 47 10.25 -21.19 16.94
CA PHE A 47 8.84 -20.83 16.85
C PHE A 47 8.11 -21.71 15.82
N GLU A 48 6.96 -22.28 16.20
CA GLU A 48 6.25 -23.26 15.37
C GLU A 48 4.72 -23.11 15.31
N ASN A 49 4.18 -22.10 16.00
CA ASN A 49 2.74 -21.93 16.18
C ASN A 49 2.22 -20.68 15.45
N SER A 50 2.73 -20.42 14.24
CA SER A 50 2.29 -19.27 13.46
C SER A 50 0.86 -19.44 12.98
N LYS A 51 0.02 -18.43 13.19
CA LYS A 51 -1.33 -18.33 12.63
C LYS A 51 -1.31 -17.66 11.26
N ILE A 52 -0.35 -16.78 11.02
CA ILE A 52 -0.17 -16.08 9.75
C ILE A 52 0.49 -16.97 8.70
N PHE A 53 1.45 -17.80 9.11
CA PHE A 53 2.09 -18.82 8.27
C PHE A 53 1.93 -20.23 8.87
N PRO A 54 0.71 -20.82 8.78
CA PRO A 54 0.39 -22.09 9.43
C PRO A 54 1.33 -23.24 9.06
N GLY A 55 1.61 -24.09 10.05
CA GLY A 55 2.42 -25.30 9.90
C GLY A 55 3.93 -25.04 9.71
N THR A 56 4.37 -23.79 9.82
CA THR A 56 5.79 -23.45 9.72
C THR A 56 6.51 -23.57 11.06
N TRP A 57 7.70 -24.15 11.03
CA TRP A 57 8.70 -24.08 12.09
C TRP A 57 9.89 -23.22 11.65
N ARG A 58 10.51 -22.50 12.57
CA ARG A 58 11.71 -21.70 12.33
C ARG A 58 12.54 -21.50 13.60
N GLU A 59 13.81 -21.18 13.40
CA GLU A 59 14.69 -20.69 14.46
C GLU A 59 14.67 -19.15 14.49
N TYR A 60 14.88 -18.58 15.67
CA TYR A 60 15.16 -17.17 15.82
C TYR A 60 16.19 -16.93 16.93
N TRP A 61 16.87 -15.79 16.87
CA TRP A 61 17.83 -15.36 17.88
C TRP A 61 17.47 -14.00 18.43
N VAL A 62 17.78 -13.80 19.71
CA VAL A 62 17.62 -12.53 20.41
C VAL A 62 18.97 -12.09 20.93
N TYR A 63 19.50 -11.00 20.38
CA TYR A 63 20.67 -10.32 20.91
C TYR A 63 20.25 -9.27 21.93
N VAL A 64 20.80 -9.31 23.13
CA VAL A 64 20.56 -8.31 24.17
C VAL A 64 21.88 -7.63 24.52
N PRO A 65 22.04 -6.30 24.30
CA PRO A 65 23.28 -5.60 24.59
C PRO A 65 23.51 -5.51 26.10
N ALA A 66 24.77 -5.51 26.53
CA ALA A 66 25.13 -5.42 27.95
C ALA A 66 24.56 -4.16 28.64
N GLN A 67 24.39 -3.07 27.88
CA GLN A 67 23.88 -1.77 28.33
C GLN A 67 22.36 -1.77 28.54
N TYR A 68 21.65 -2.83 28.14
CA TYR A 68 20.19 -2.92 28.30
C TYR A 68 19.78 -2.96 29.78
N LYS A 69 18.76 -2.17 30.11
CA LYS A 69 18.10 -2.15 31.41
C LYS A 69 16.62 -2.42 31.23
N ALA A 70 16.07 -3.33 32.04
CA ALA A 70 14.67 -3.78 31.93
C ALA A 70 13.64 -2.76 32.44
N ASP A 71 14.08 -1.59 32.90
CA ASP A 71 13.21 -0.49 33.30
C ASP A 71 12.64 0.26 32.09
N LYS A 72 13.33 0.30 30.94
CA LYS A 72 12.87 0.92 29.70
C LYS A 72 12.81 -0.06 28.51
N PRO A 73 11.82 0.07 27.61
CA PRO A 73 11.84 -0.64 26.34
C PRO A 73 13.05 -0.26 25.47
N ALA A 74 13.72 -1.25 24.88
CA ALA A 74 14.84 -1.02 23.97
C ALA A 74 14.37 -0.68 22.55
N CYS A 75 15.21 0.01 21.78
CA CYS A 75 15.07 0.03 20.32
C CYS A 75 15.20 -1.41 19.78
N VAL A 76 14.69 -1.67 18.58
CA VAL A 76 14.69 -3.01 17.97
C VAL A 76 15.31 -2.98 16.59
N TYR A 77 16.16 -3.96 16.29
CA TYR A 77 16.58 -4.28 14.93
C TYR A 77 16.09 -5.68 14.58
N VAL A 78 15.22 -5.80 13.58
CA VAL A 78 14.75 -7.09 13.06
C VAL A 78 15.56 -7.46 11.82
N ASN A 79 16.11 -8.68 11.76
CA ASN A 79 16.83 -9.16 10.57
C ASN A 79 16.24 -10.45 10.03
N GLN A 80 16.19 -10.55 8.70
CA GLN A 80 15.79 -11.76 8.02
C GLN A 80 16.96 -12.71 7.80
N ASP A 81 16.67 -14.00 7.66
CA ASP A 81 17.67 -15.07 7.47
C ASP A 81 18.69 -15.16 8.62
N GLY A 82 18.23 -14.90 9.85
CA GLY A 82 19.05 -15.03 11.05
C GLY A 82 20.12 -13.95 11.19
N ILE A 83 21.16 -14.26 11.96
CA ILE A 83 22.25 -13.31 12.26
C ILE A 83 23.13 -13.15 11.03
N GLN A 84 23.21 -11.94 10.52
CA GLN A 84 24.05 -11.56 9.39
C GLN A 84 25.03 -10.45 9.78
N TRP A 85 26.05 -10.23 8.94
CA TRP A 85 26.96 -9.07 8.98
C TRP A 85 27.65 -8.81 10.32
N LYS A 86 27.92 -9.87 11.09
CA LYS A 86 28.48 -9.76 12.46
C LYS A 86 27.66 -8.82 13.36
N ALA A 87 26.35 -8.72 13.15
CA ALA A 87 25.50 -7.72 13.80
C ALA A 87 25.66 -7.61 15.32
N PRO A 88 25.77 -8.71 16.12
CA PRO A 88 26.03 -8.60 17.56
C PRO A 88 27.30 -7.79 17.90
N THR A 89 28.43 -8.09 17.25
CA THR A 89 29.70 -7.37 17.45
C THR A 89 29.57 -5.89 17.03
N VAL A 90 28.89 -5.63 15.91
CA VAL A 90 28.63 -4.27 15.45
C VAL A 90 27.79 -3.49 16.46
N PHE A 91 26.74 -4.12 16.99
CA PHE A 91 25.88 -3.49 17.99
C PHE A 91 26.62 -3.24 19.30
N ASP A 92 27.41 -4.19 19.81
CA ASP A 92 28.26 -3.99 20.99
C ASP A 92 29.08 -2.70 20.85
N ASN A 93 29.80 -2.59 19.73
CA ASN A 93 30.71 -1.49 19.45
C ASN A 93 29.98 -0.15 19.26
N LEU A 94 28.93 -0.11 18.43
CA LEU A 94 28.21 1.14 18.14
C LEU A 94 27.39 1.63 19.33
N ILE A 95 26.76 0.73 20.09
CA ILE A 95 26.00 1.08 21.30
C ILE A 95 26.96 1.61 22.38
N HIS A 96 28.12 0.97 22.56
CA HIS A 96 29.11 1.44 23.53
C HIS A 96 29.64 2.85 23.20
N LYS A 97 29.81 3.17 21.91
CA LYS A 97 30.26 4.50 21.46
C LYS A 97 29.14 5.55 21.41
N GLY A 98 27.89 5.17 21.65
CA GLY A 98 26.73 6.06 21.52
C GLY A 98 26.38 6.43 20.07
N GLU A 99 26.90 5.68 19.10
CA GLU A 99 26.64 5.87 17.66
C GLU A 99 25.32 5.20 17.23
N MET A 100 24.74 4.37 18.10
CA MET A 100 23.45 3.70 17.94
C MET A 100 22.76 3.63 19.31
N PRO A 101 21.43 3.80 19.42
CA PRO A 101 20.73 3.61 20.69
C PRO A 101 20.85 2.17 21.18
N VAL A 102 20.65 1.96 22.49
CA VAL A 102 20.53 0.62 23.07
C VAL A 102 19.43 -0.16 22.35
N THR A 103 19.86 -1.16 21.57
CA THR A 103 19.01 -1.89 20.63
C THR A 103 19.11 -3.39 20.85
N ILE A 104 17.95 -4.04 20.94
CA ILE A 104 17.83 -5.50 20.94
C ILE A 104 17.69 -5.98 19.50
N GLY A 105 18.49 -6.97 19.13
CA GLY A 105 18.44 -7.59 17.81
C GLY A 105 17.52 -8.81 17.82
N VAL A 106 16.59 -8.90 16.87
CA VAL A 106 15.69 -10.04 16.67
C VAL A 106 15.94 -10.60 15.28
N PHE A 107 16.53 -11.78 15.21
CA PHE A 107 17.00 -12.37 13.95
C PHE A 107 16.18 -13.60 13.64
N VAL A 108 15.45 -13.62 12.52
CA VAL A 108 14.40 -14.60 12.25
C VAL A 108 14.73 -15.41 11.01
N MET A 109 14.76 -16.74 11.11
CA MET A 109 14.80 -17.60 9.93
C MET A 109 13.46 -17.60 9.22
N HIS A 110 13.49 -17.77 7.90
CA HIS A 110 12.29 -18.10 7.14
C HIS A 110 11.63 -19.40 7.65
N GLY A 111 10.31 -19.50 7.48
CA GLY A 111 9.57 -20.70 7.84
C GLY A 111 9.93 -21.92 6.99
N LYS A 112 9.77 -23.10 7.58
CA LYS A 112 9.80 -24.40 6.91
C LYS A 112 8.59 -25.22 7.34
N VAL A 113 7.89 -25.84 6.40
CA VAL A 113 6.92 -26.89 6.73
C VAL A 113 7.65 -28.21 6.67
N ARG A 114 7.70 -28.91 7.81
CA ARG A 114 8.41 -30.18 7.92
C ARG A 114 7.79 -31.23 7.01
N ALA A 115 8.63 -32.02 6.36
CA ALA A 115 8.16 -33.24 5.71
C ALA A 115 7.51 -34.16 6.75
N ILE A 116 6.43 -34.85 6.34
CA ILE A 116 5.80 -35.89 7.19
C ILE A 116 6.79 -37.04 7.41
N ASP A 117 7.48 -37.43 6.33
CA ASP A 117 8.55 -38.42 6.34
C ASP A 117 9.84 -37.76 5.79
N PRO A 118 10.83 -37.45 6.65
CA PRO A 118 12.07 -36.79 6.24
C PRO A 118 12.99 -37.69 5.42
N ASP A 119 12.80 -39.02 5.44
CA ASP A 119 13.58 -39.94 4.60
C ASP A 119 13.03 -39.99 3.17
N ALA A 120 11.74 -39.70 2.99
CA ALA A 120 11.06 -39.73 1.69
C ALA A 120 10.86 -38.33 1.06
N ALA A 121 10.88 -37.24 1.84
CA ALA A 121 10.58 -35.91 1.35
C ALA A 121 11.41 -34.81 2.02
N LEU A 122 11.62 -33.71 1.29
CA LEU A 122 12.27 -32.51 1.79
C LEU A 122 11.27 -31.59 2.49
N ASP A 123 11.76 -30.85 3.48
CA ASP A 123 11.04 -29.72 4.05
C ASP A 123 10.67 -28.71 2.95
N ARG A 124 9.43 -28.22 2.98
CA ARG A 124 9.01 -27.13 2.10
C ARG A 124 9.45 -25.80 2.71
N PHE A 125 10.39 -25.12 2.06
CA PHE A 125 10.77 -23.76 2.47
C PHE A 125 9.67 -22.76 2.14
N ASN A 126 9.39 -21.88 3.10
CA ASN A 126 8.38 -20.84 2.96
C ASN A 126 8.99 -19.47 2.61
N ARG A 127 10.32 -19.39 2.45
CA ARG A 127 11.06 -18.13 2.28
C ARG A 127 10.47 -17.21 1.22
N SER A 128 10.25 -17.70 -0.01
CA SER A 128 9.71 -16.83 -1.07
C SER A 128 8.28 -16.38 -0.80
N PHE A 129 7.44 -17.25 -0.22
CA PHE A 129 6.08 -16.88 0.16
C PHE A 129 6.04 -15.83 1.27
N GLU A 130 6.96 -15.91 2.23
CA GLU A 130 7.05 -14.98 3.35
C GLU A 130 7.74 -13.67 2.97
N PHE A 131 8.76 -13.71 2.11
CA PHE A 131 9.68 -12.59 1.89
C PHE A 131 9.43 -11.82 0.59
N ASP A 132 9.03 -12.51 -0.48
CA ASP A 132 8.85 -11.88 -1.81
C ASP A 132 7.41 -11.42 -2.07
N GLY A 133 6.46 -11.78 -1.19
CA GLY A 133 5.07 -11.33 -1.27
C GLY A 133 4.95 -9.85 -0.91
N LEU A 134 4.05 -9.12 -1.59
CA LEU A 134 3.71 -7.76 -1.21
C LEU A 134 2.60 -7.81 -0.14
N GLY A 135 2.37 -6.67 0.51
CA GLY A 135 1.37 -6.55 1.54
C GLY A 135 1.90 -6.83 2.95
N GLU A 136 0.98 -6.74 3.92
CA GLU A 136 1.33 -6.54 5.33
C GLU A 136 1.49 -7.84 6.15
N ASN A 137 1.25 -9.02 5.56
CA ASN A 137 1.26 -10.29 6.28
C ASN A 137 2.57 -10.53 7.05
N TYR A 138 3.72 -10.24 6.44
CA TYR A 138 4.99 -10.40 7.13
C TYR A 138 5.18 -9.40 8.27
N ALA A 139 4.69 -8.15 8.10
CA ALA A 139 4.72 -7.16 9.17
C ALA A 139 3.87 -7.64 10.36
N HIS A 140 2.65 -8.13 10.12
CA HIS A 140 1.81 -8.71 11.18
C HIS A 140 2.47 -9.94 11.82
N PHE A 141 3.15 -10.79 11.04
CA PHE A 141 3.89 -11.92 11.59
C PHE A 141 4.95 -11.49 12.60
N ILE A 142 5.74 -10.47 12.26
CA ILE A 142 6.72 -9.93 13.20
C ILE A 142 6.03 -9.28 14.40
N LEU A 143 5.02 -8.44 14.17
CA LEU A 143 4.41 -7.59 15.20
C LEU A 143 3.51 -8.35 16.18
N ASP A 144 2.75 -9.31 15.70
CA ASP A 144 1.70 -10.00 16.46
C ASP A 144 2.15 -11.37 16.98
N GLU A 145 3.18 -11.96 16.38
CA GLU A 145 3.68 -13.29 16.76
C GLU A 145 5.10 -13.25 17.29
N ILE A 146 6.08 -12.77 16.51
CA ILE A 146 7.50 -12.89 16.89
C ILE A 146 7.92 -11.92 18.01
N LEU A 147 7.64 -10.62 17.90
CA LEU A 147 8.03 -9.68 18.95
C LEU A 147 7.35 -9.98 20.30
N PRO A 148 6.05 -10.33 20.36
CA PRO A 148 5.43 -10.79 21.60
C PRO A 148 6.03 -12.09 22.13
N GLU A 149 6.45 -13.02 21.26
CA GLU A 149 7.13 -14.24 21.67
C GLU A 149 8.51 -13.94 22.29
N VAL A 150 9.25 -12.98 21.74
CA VAL A 150 10.52 -12.49 22.28
C VAL A 150 10.34 -11.89 23.68
N GLU A 151 9.28 -11.10 23.91
CA GLU A 151 9.01 -10.48 25.22
C GLU A 151 8.61 -11.49 26.32
N LYS A 152 8.28 -12.75 25.97
CA LYS A 152 8.09 -13.83 26.95
C LYS A 152 9.41 -14.38 27.47
N GLN A 153 10.47 -14.23 26.71
CA GLN A 153 11.80 -14.72 27.06
C GLN A 153 12.47 -13.81 28.09
N LYS A 154 13.56 -14.30 28.69
CA LYS A 154 14.39 -13.55 29.63
C LYS A 154 15.85 -13.67 29.23
N THR A 155 16.64 -12.68 29.63
CA THR A 155 18.10 -12.75 29.56
C THR A 155 18.65 -13.87 30.45
N SER A 156 19.90 -14.28 30.24
CA SER A 156 20.54 -15.32 31.06
C SER A 156 20.64 -14.95 32.54
N ASP A 157 20.66 -13.65 32.86
CA ASP A 157 20.64 -13.10 34.22
C ASP A 157 19.22 -12.76 34.74
N GLY A 158 18.16 -13.15 34.01
CA GLY A 158 16.77 -13.09 34.47
C GLY A 158 16.05 -11.75 34.26
N ARG A 159 16.65 -10.78 33.58
CA ARG A 159 16.01 -9.51 33.19
C ARG A 159 14.88 -9.77 32.20
N ALA A 160 13.78 -9.03 32.36
CA ALA A 160 12.68 -9.02 31.41
C ALA A 160 13.10 -8.32 30.10
N ILE A 161 12.76 -8.90 28.96
CA ILE A 161 12.96 -8.29 27.64
C ILE A 161 11.74 -7.41 27.32
N LYS A 162 11.98 -6.11 27.08
CA LYS A 162 10.95 -5.12 26.73
C LYS A 162 11.35 -4.44 25.44
N LEU A 163 10.48 -4.49 24.45
CA LEU A 163 10.73 -3.95 23.11
C LEU A 163 9.90 -2.69 22.91
N SER A 164 10.50 -1.62 22.36
CA SER A 164 9.73 -0.43 22.02
C SER A 164 8.63 -0.78 21.02
N LYS A 165 7.48 -0.10 21.13
CA LYS A 165 6.32 -0.24 20.24
C LYS A 165 6.24 0.84 19.18
N ASN A 166 7.10 1.86 19.26
CA ASN A 166 7.14 2.96 18.32
C ASN A 166 7.96 2.56 17.08
N GLY A 167 7.43 2.76 15.87
CA GLY A 167 8.17 2.54 14.63
C GLY A 167 9.42 3.40 14.49
N ASN A 168 9.50 4.56 15.15
CA ASN A 168 10.71 5.37 15.23
C ASN A 168 11.83 4.74 16.08
N ASP A 169 11.54 3.69 16.86
CA ASP A 169 12.54 2.94 17.62
C ASP A 169 12.85 1.59 16.98
N ARG A 170 12.39 1.36 15.75
CA ARG A 170 12.48 0.06 15.07
C ARG A 170 13.10 0.18 13.69
N ALA A 171 14.12 -0.63 13.47
CA ALA A 171 14.75 -0.87 12.19
C ALA A 171 14.54 -2.32 11.75
N ILE A 172 14.51 -2.55 10.45
CA ILE A 172 14.39 -3.89 9.85
C ILE A 172 15.37 -4.02 8.69
N GLY A 173 15.95 -5.20 8.50
CA GLY A 173 16.87 -5.43 7.40
C GLY A 173 16.94 -6.86 6.91
N GLY A 174 17.62 -7.03 5.77
CA GLY A 174 17.87 -8.34 5.18
C GLY A 174 18.65 -8.24 3.88
N SER A 175 19.03 -9.41 3.36
CA SER A 175 19.71 -9.57 2.07
C SER A 175 18.80 -10.29 1.06
N SER A 176 18.93 -10.00 -0.24
CA SER A 176 18.19 -10.75 -1.28
C SER A 176 16.68 -10.62 -1.05
N SER A 177 15.90 -11.71 -1.06
CA SER A 177 14.48 -11.67 -0.66
C SER A 177 14.26 -11.10 0.74
N GLY A 178 15.20 -11.28 1.67
CA GLY A 178 15.13 -10.67 3.01
C GLY A 178 15.15 -9.13 2.97
N ALA A 179 15.79 -8.55 1.95
CA ALA A 179 15.78 -7.10 1.73
C ALA A 179 14.42 -6.61 1.21
N VAL A 180 13.81 -7.38 0.30
CA VAL A 180 12.43 -7.15 -0.17
C VAL A 180 11.48 -7.23 1.02
N CYS A 181 11.58 -8.29 1.82
CA CYS A 181 10.79 -8.50 3.03
C CYS A 181 10.89 -7.33 4.01
N ALA A 182 12.11 -6.88 4.31
CA ALA A 182 12.37 -5.74 5.19
C ALA A 182 11.76 -4.44 4.64
N PHE A 183 11.95 -4.16 3.35
CA PHE A 183 11.36 -3.01 2.69
C PHE A 183 9.83 -3.06 2.69
N THR A 184 9.24 -4.18 2.28
CA THR A 184 7.78 -4.41 2.26
C THR A 184 7.19 -4.17 3.64
N ALA A 185 7.75 -4.79 4.69
CA ALA A 185 7.22 -4.65 6.04
C ALA A 185 7.22 -3.20 6.54
N ALA A 186 8.30 -2.46 6.32
CA ALA A 186 8.37 -1.04 6.68
C ALA A 186 7.51 -0.15 5.78
N TRP A 187 7.40 -0.48 4.49
CA TRP A 187 6.60 0.28 3.55
C TRP A 187 5.12 0.11 3.82
N GLU A 188 4.64 -1.09 4.15
CA GLU A 188 3.24 -1.32 4.53
C GLU A 188 2.91 -0.82 5.94
N ARG A 189 3.87 -0.89 6.88
CA ARG A 189 3.70 -0.49 8.28
C ARG A 189 4.75 0.54 8.73
N PRO A 190 4.73 1.78 8.19
CA PRO A 190 5.68 2.82 8.58
C PRO A 190 5.53 3.27 10.04
N ASP A 191 4.35 3.02 10.64
CA ASP A 191 4.09 3.20 12.08
C ASP A 191 4.85 2.18 12.94
N ALA A 192 5.26 1.05 12.36
CA ALA A 192 5.92 -0.04 13.04
C ALA A 192 7.42 -0.17 12.71
N PHE A 193 7.86 0.26 11.52
CA PHE A 193 9.27 0.31 11.14
C PHE A 193 9.53 1.54 10.27
N SER A 194 10.49 2.36 10.68
CA SER A 194 10.85 3.61 9.97
C SER A 194 12.25 3.56 9.33
N ARG A 195 13.00 2.47 9.56
CA ARG A 195 14.41 2.33 9.13
C ARG A 195 14.62 0.99 8.45
N VAL A 196 15.21 1.01 7.25
CA VAL A 196 15.39 -0.20 6.42
C VAL A 196 16.83 -0.34 5.97
N PHE A 197 17.44 -1.50 6.22
CA PHE A 197 18.66 -1.92 5.55
C PHE A 197 18.38 -2.98 4.49
N SER A 198 18.74 -2.71 3.25
CA SER A 198 18.51 -3.60 2.11
C SER A 198 19.83 -3.88 1.40
N ALA A 199 20.34 -5.10 1.53
CA ALA A 199 21.53 -5.56 0.83
C ALA A 199 21.16 -6.50 -0.34
N ILE A 200 21.77 -6.30 -1.51
CA ILE A 200 21.61 -7.12 -2.73
C ILE A 200 20.14 -7.48 -3.00
N GLY A 201 19.26 -6.48 -2.96
CA GLY A 201 17.81 -6.71 -2.83
C GLY A 201 17.16 -7.28 -4.08
N THR A 202 16.31 -8.28 -3.93
CA THR A 202 15.68 -8.99 -5.07
C THR A 202 14.45 -8.25 -5.62
N TYR A 203 14.61 -6.99 -6.02
CA TYR A 203 13.53 -6.13 -6.53
C TYR A 203 13.12 -6.43 -7.98
N VAL A 204 13.13 -7.72 -8.35
CA VAL A 204 12.80 -8.25 -9.68
C VAL A 204 11.54 -9.11 -9.64
N GLY A 205 11.11 -9.62 -10.79
CA GLY A 205 9.86 -10.36 -10.97
C GLY A 205 9.90 -11.81 -10.47
N LEU A 206 10.46 -12.10 -9.29
CA LEU A 206 10.30 -13.43 -8.67
C LEU A 206 8.86 -13.64 -8.18
N ARG A 207 8.19 -12.56 -7.79
CA ARG A 207 6.78 -12.57 -7.39
C ARG A 207 6.07 -11.26 -7.70
N GLY A 208 6.52 -10.15 -7.12
CA GLY A 208 5.96 -8.82 -7.48
C GLY A 208 6.80 -7.61 -7.09
N ALA A 209 8.01 -7.80 -6.54
CA ALA A 209 8.83 -6.71 -6.02
C ALA A 209 9.31 -5.74 -7.12
N ASP A 210 9.33 -6.17 -8.37
CA ASP A 210 9.56 -5.37 -9.58
C ASP A 210 8.54 -4.21 -9.74
N ARG A 211 7.41 -4.28 -9.05
CA ARG A 211 6.37 -3.25 -9.08
C ARG A 211 6.68 -2.06 -8.17
N TYR A 212 7.51 -2.25 -7.15
CA TYR A 212 7.80 -1.20 -6.15
C TYR A 212 8.33 0.10 -6.74
N PRO A 213 9.29 0.11 -7.69
CA PRO A 213 9.75 1.37 -8.26
C PRO A 213 8.62 2.20 -8.88
N THR A 214 7.61 1.55 -9.45
CA THR A 214 6.43 2.26 -9.98
C THR A 214 5.50 2.71 -8.86
N LEU A 215 5.23 1.86 -7.87
CA LEU A 215 4.34 2.19 -6.75
C LEU A 215 4.90 3.33 -5.90
N ILE A 216 6.20 3.31 -5.58
CA ILE A 216 6.90 4.36 -4.81
C ILE A 216 6.71 5.74 -5.45
N ARG A 217 6.73 5.83 -6.79
CA ARG A 217 6.53 7.10 -7.52
C ARG A 217 5.10 7.61 -7.44
N LYS A 218 4.12 6.72 -7.27
CA LYS A 218 2.68 7.04 -7.30
C LYS A 218 2.13 7.27 -5.91
N TYR A 219 2.60 6.53 -4.91
CA TYR A 219 2.17 6.71 -3.54
C TYR A 219 2.64 8.04 -2.97
N GLU A 220 1.79 8.64 -2.15
CA GLU A 220 2.24 9.65 -1.21
C GLU A 220 3.39 9.07 -0.35
N PRO A 221 4.51 9.80 -0.20
CA PRO A 221 5.67 9.31 0.53
C PRO A 221 5.31 8.87 1.96
N LYS A 222 6.13 7.96 2.50
CA LYS A 222 6.03 7.44 3.87
C LYS A 222 7.30 7.84 4.63
N PRO A 223 7.27 8.05 5.96
CA PRO A 223 8.43 8.51 6.73
C PRO A 223 9.44 7.38 6.96
N LEU A 224 10.15 6.98 5.89
CA LEU A 224 11.13 5.90 5.92
C LEU A 224 12.52 6.40 5.59
N ARG A 225 13.50 5.87 6.33
CA ARG A 225 14.93 6.02 6.09
C ARG A 225 15.50 4.70 5.61
N ILE A 226 16.16 4.71 4.46
CA ILE A 226 16.53 3.49 3.75
C ILE A 226 18.02 3.53 3.40
N TYR A 227 18.72 2.42 3.63
CA TYR A 227 20.08 2.22 3.17
C TYR A 227 20.12 1.04 2.19
N LEU A 228 20.48 1.31 0.94
CA LEU A 228 20.59 0.29 -0.12
C LEU A 228 22.03 -0.14 -0.32
N GLN A 229 22.25 -1.41 -0.65
CA GLN A 229 23.52 -1.90 -1.15
C GLN A 229 23.28 -2.91 -2.24
N ASP A 230 24.11 -2.85 -3.28
CA ASP A 230 24.16 -3.86 -4.34
C ASP A 230 25.50 -3.80 -5.10
N GLY A 231 25.81 -4.82 -5.90
CA GLY A 231 27.01 -4.92 -6.72
C GLY A 231 26.70 -5.01 -8.23
N SER A 232 27.54 -4.42 -9.06
CA SER A 232 27.33 -4.41 -10.52
C SER A 232 27.43 -5.78 -11.20
N ASN A 233 27.91 -6.80 -10.48
CA ASN A 233 28.00 -8.18 -10.96
C ASN A 233 26.97 -9.09 -10.27
N ASP A 234 25.92 -8.50 -9.66
CA ASP A 234 24.81 -9.27 -9.11
C ASP A 234 24.04 -10.04 -10.22
N LEU A 235 23.08 -10.86 -9.82
CA LEU A 235 22.36 -11.78 -10.69
C LEU A 235 21.60 -11.05 -11.79
N ASN A 236 21.66 -11.65 -12.98
CA ASN A 236 20.77 -11.36 -14.09
C ASN A 236 20.20 -12.69 -14.58
N ILE A 237 18.93 -12.93 -14.25
CA ILE A 237 18.25 -14.21 -14.46
C ILE A 237 16.91 -13.99 -15.15
N TYR A 238 16.15 -15.06 -15.39
CA TYR A 238 14.83 -15.03 -16.03
C TYR A 238 13.83 -14.04 -15.40
N ALA A 239 14.03 -13.67 -14.13
CA ALA A 239 13.20 -12.71 -13.41
C ALA A 239 13.63 -11.24 -13.55
N GLY A 240 14.83 -10.98 -14.06
CA GLY A 240 15.39 -9.63 -14.27
C GLY A 240 16.84 -9.48 -13.82
N ASP A 241 17.35 -8.27 -14.01
CA ASP A 241 18.69 -7.82 -13.62
C ASP A 241 18.63 -7.11 -12.25
N TRP A 242 19.29 -7.68 -11.24
CA TRP A 242 19.13 -7.28 -9.84
C TRP A 242 19.85 -5.97 -9.55
N TRP A 243 21.03 -5.80 -10.16
CA TRP A 243 21.78 -4.55 -10.13
C TRP A 243 20.92 -3.40 -10.68
N MET A 244 20.35 -3.59 -11.87
CA MET A 244 19.49 -2.58 -12.48
C MET A 244 18.20 -2.34 -11.67
N ALA A 245 17.66 -3.38 -11.02
CA ALA A 245 16.49 -3.26 -10.16
C ALA A 245 16.78 -2.41 -8.92
N ASN A 246 17.90 -2.61 -8.23
CA ASN A 246 18.31 -1.79 -7.08
C ASN A 246 18.61 -0.33 -7.47
N GLN A 247 19.21 -0.10 -8.65
CA GLN A 247 19.35 1.25 -9.18
C GLN A 247 17.99 1.90 -9.48
N THR A 248 17.05 1.14 -10.03
CA THR A 248 15.70 1.62 -10.32
C THR A 248 14.92 1.95 -9.03
N MET A 249 15.08 1.13 -7.99
CA MET A 249 14.59 1.42 -6.64
C MET A 249 15.18 2.72 -6.09
N LEU A 250 16.50 2.90 -6.12
CA LEU A 250 17.14 4.15 -5.67
C LEU A 250 16.57 5.37 -6.41
N ARG A 251 16.37 5.28 -7.73
CA ARG A 251 15.80 6.37 -8.53
C ARG A 251 14.35 6.66 -8.15
N ALA A 252 13.56 5.64 -7.84
CA ALA A 252 12.18 5.81 -7.39
C ALA A 252 12.11 6.46 -6.00
N LEU A 253 12.95 6.00 -5.05
CA LEU A 253 13.02 6.55 -3.70
C LEU A 253 13.44 8.03 -3.70
N ASN A 254 14.46 8.38 -4.48
CA ASN A 254 14.88 9.78 -4.67
C ASN A 254 13.77 10.63 -5.30
N PHE A 255 13.07 10.10 -6.31
CA PHE A 255 11.95 10.81 -6.94
C PHE A 255 10.81 11.08 -5.95
N ALA A 256 10.51 10.13 -5.08
CA ALA A 256 9.49 10.27 -4.05
C ALA A 256 9.97 11.04 -2.80
N GLY A 257 11.25 11.42 -2.74
CA GLY A 257 11.81 12.24 -1.67
C GLY A 257 12.13 11.50 -0.37
N TYR A 258 12.20 10.17 -0.40
CA TYR A 258 12.58 9.38 0.78
C TYR A 258 14.01 9.71 1.27
N GLU A 259 14.25 9.60 2.57
CA GLU A 259 15.61 9.66 3.12
C GLU A 259 16.36 8.37 2.74
N VAL A 260 17.08 8.39 1.63
CA VAL A 260 17.82 7.23 1.12
C VAL A 260 19.31 7.49 1.03
N ASN A 261 20.12 6.52 1.46
CA ASN A 261 21.55 6.43 1.16
C ASN A 261 21.88 5.06 0.57
N HIS A 262 23.05 4.91 -0.04
CA HIS A 262 23.42 3.66 -0.66
C HIS A 262 24.93 3.44 -0.74
N LYS A 263 25.33 2.17 -0.90
CA LYS A 263 26.68 1.78 -1.33
C LYS A 263 26.62 0.84 -2.52
N TRP A 264 27.22 1.25 -3.62
CA TRP A 264 27.42 0.36 -4.77
C TRP A 264 28.79 -0.28 -4.75
N GLY A 265 28.87 -1.54 -5.14
CA GLY A 265 30.12 -2.28 -5.33
C GLY A 265 30.21 -2.90 -6.71
N ALA A 266 31.27 -3.69 -6.91
CA ALA A 266 31.44 -4.54 -8.08
C ALA A 266 31.20 -6.03 -7.76
N GLY A 267 30.69 -6.34 -6.57
CA GLY A 267 30.49 -7.72 -6.14
C GLY A 267 29.35 -8.44 -6.84
N GLY A 268 29.38 -9.77 -6.72
CA GLY A 268 28.25 -10.62 -7.12
C GLY A 268 27.22 -10.80 -6.01
N HIS A 269 26.34 -11.79 -6.16
CA HIS A 269 25.29 -12.10 -5.17
C HIS A 269 25.83 -12.75 -3.88
N ASN A 270 26.49 -11.95 -3.04
CA ASN A 270 27.11 -12.43 -1.81
C ASN A 270 27.12 -11.36 -0.70
N GLY A 271 27.35 -11.80 0.54
CA GLY A 271 27.29 -10.93 1.71
C GLY A 271 28.56 -10.14 2.05
N LYS A 272 29.62 -10.16 1.22
CA LYS A 272 30.93 -9.56 1.57
C LYS A 272 30.82 -8.05 1.75
N GLN A 273 30.32 -7.33 0.75
CA GLN A 273 30.18 -5.87 0.85
C GLN A 273 29.18 -5.48 1.94
N GLY A 274 28.01 -6.14 1.98
CA GLY A 274 27.00 -5.92 3.01
C GLY A 274 27.58 -6.06 4.43
N THR A 275 28.46 -7.03 4.66
CA THR A 275 29.16 -7.21 5.95
C THR A 275 30.10 -6.04 6.26
N ALA A 276 30.87 -5.60 5.26
CA ALA A 276 31.81 -4.50 5.43
C ALA A 276 31.12 -3.16 5.75
N ILE A 277 29.96 -2.90 5.13
CA ILE A 277 29.25 -1.62 5.25
C ILE A 277 28.17 -1.61 6.33
N PHE A 278 27.91 -2.73 7.01
CA PHE A 278 26.83 -2.80 8.00
C PHE A 278 26.97 -1.75 9.12
N PRO A 279 28.18 -1.48 9.68
CA PRO A 279 28.35 -0.38 10.64
C PRO A 279 28.04 1.01 10.06
N GLU A 280 28.47 1.29 8.82
CA GLU A 280 28.14 2.53 8.10
C GLU A 280 26.62 2.68 7.95
N ALA A 281 25.93 1.61 7.54
CA ALA A 281 24.48 1.59 7.41
C ALA A 281 23.77 1.82 8.74
N MET A 282 24.22 1.18 9.83
CA MET A 282 23.61 1.37 11.15
C MET A 282 23.75 2.81 11.65
N ARG A 283 24.93 3.42 11.51
CA ARG A 283 25.14 4.85 11.85
C ARG A 283 24.19 5.74 11.05
N TYR A 284 24.04 5.49 9.74
CA TYR A 284 23.12 6.26 8.91
C TYR A 284 21.67 6.08 9.33
N LEU A 285 21.21 4.85 9.56
CA LEU A 285 19.82 4.58 9.92
C LEU A 285 19.47 5.23 11.26
N TRP A 286 20.36 5.14 12.25
CA TRP A 286 20.16 5.68 13.60
C TRP A 286 20.57 7.14 13.80
N LYS A 287 21.07 7.82 12.74
CA LYS A 287 21.42 9.24 12.83
C LYS A 287 20.25 10.07 13.37
N ASP A 288 20.59 11.06 14.19
CA ASP A 288 19.64 12.01 14.79
C ASP A 288 18.56 11.39 15.71
N TRP A 289 18.58 10.08 15.98
CA TRP A 289 17.66 9.47 16.95
C TRP A 289 17.82 10.17 18.32
N PRO A 290 16.74 10.56 19.02
CA PRO A 290 15.36 10.10 18.86
C PRO A 290 14.46 10.94 17.94
N ALA A 291 15.00 11.84 17.11
CA ALA A 291 14.18 12.57 16.13
C ALA A 291 13.46 11.59 15.18
N GLU A 292 12.23 11.92 14.81
CA GLU A 292 11.45 11.15 13.85
C GLU A 292 12.03 11.27 12.44
N VAL A 293 11.94 10.18 11.67
CA VAL A 293 12.27 10.20 10.24
C VAL A 293 11.29 11.12 9.52
N LYS A 294 11.80 12.04 8.71
CA LYS A 294 10.96 13.05 8.07
C LYS A 294 10.21 12.47 6.87
N LEU A 295 9.03 13.04 6.63
CA LEU A 295 8.27 12.77 5.41
C LEU A 295 8.99 13.40 4.21
N GLY A 296 9.14 12.62 3.14
CA GLY A 296 9.70 13.09 1.87
C GLY A 296 8.75 13.99 1.08
N VAL A 297 9.31 14.84 0.22
CA VAL A 297 8.55 15.61 -0.78
C VAL A 297 8.73 14.97 -2.15
N SER A 298 7.63 14.43 -2.70
CA SER A 298 7.65 13.75 -4.00
C SER A 298 7.70 14.74 -5.16
N GLN A 299 8.46 14.38 -6.21
CA GLN A 299 8.48 15.07 -7.50
C GLN A 299 7.26 14.74 -8.38
N ASN A 300 6.33 13.93 -7.90
CA ASN A 300 5.09 13.62 -8.61
C ASN A 300 4.21 14.87 -8.72
N GLN A 301 4.04 15.36 -9.95
CA GLN A 301 3.26 16.55 -10.25
C GLN A 301 1.78 16.40 -9.90
N VAL A 302 1.21 15.19 -9.98
CA VAL A 302 -0.18 14.95 -9.59
C VAL A 302 -0.34 15.06 -8.09
N LEU A 303 0.57 14.47 -7.29
CA LEU A 303 0.55 14.65 -5.84
C LEU A 303 0.70 16.13 -5.48
N SER A 304 1.66 16.84 -6.09
CA SER A 304 1.88 18.27 -5.85
C SER A 304 0.65 19.13 -6.23
N ALA A 305 -0.08 18.76 -7.28
CA ALA A 305 -1.27 19.48 -7.74
C ALA A 305 -2.55 19.11 -6.98
N VAL A 306 -2.56 18.03 -6.18
CA VAL A 306 -3.73 17.56 -5.43
C VAL A 306 -3.58 17.89 -3.94
N LEU A 307 -2.40 17.69 -3.36
CA LEU A 307 -2.18 17.76 -1.92
C LEU A 307 -1.85 19.18 -1.47
N VAL A 308 -2.38 19.55 -0.31
CA VAL A 308 -1.94 20.76 0.42
C VAL A 308 -0.73 20.38 1.28
N GLU A 309 0.36 21.13 1.14
CA GLU A 309 1.59 20.89 1.89
C GLU A 309 1.35 20.91 3.41
N GLY A 310 1.90 19.92 4.11
CA GLY A 310 1.75 19.77 5.56
C GLY A 310 0.38 19.31 6.05
N GLN A 311 -0.61 19.08 5.17
CA GLN A 311 -1.94 18.64 5.58
C GLN A 311 -2.17 17.14 5.31
N GLY A 312 -2.54 16.42 6.36
CA GLY A 312 -2.87 15.00 6.36
C GLY A 312 -4.38 14.73 6.39
N TRP A 313 -4.74 13.52 6.82
CA TRP A 313 -6.12 13.11 7.04
C TRP A 313 -6.56 13.44 8.47
N ASP A 314 -7.73 14.07 8.61
CA ASP A 314 -8.39 14.31 9.90
C ASP A 314 -9.51 13.28 10.11
N GLU A 315 -9.55 12.62 11.27
CA GLU A 315 -10.68 11.76 11.64
C GLU A 315 -11.92 12.61 11.95
N VAL A 316 -13.03 12.30 11.31
CA VAL A 316 -14.32 12.97 11.53
C VAL A 316 -15.15 12.13 12.49
N GLY A 317 -15.58 12.73 13.61
CA GLY A 317 -16.43 12.06 14.59
C GLY A 317 -15.71 10.93 15.33
N ALA A 318 -14.62 11.27 16.01
CA ALA A 318 -13.75 10.32 16.71
C ALA A 318 -14.53 9.30 17.56
N GLY A 319 -14.19 8.02 17.41
CA GLY A 319 -14.80 6.90 18.16
C GLY A 319 -16.14 6.41 17.61
N LEU A 320 -16.70 7.05 16.58
CA LEU A 320 -17.88 6.56 15.89
C LEU A 320 -17.49 5.54 14.81
N LYS A 321 -18.37 4.55 14.61
CA LYS A 321 -18.31 3.63 13.49
C LYS A 321 -19.39 3.98 12.48
N PHE A 322 -19.03 3.91 11.20
CA PHE A 322 -19.87 4.31 10.09
C PHE A 322 -20.04 3.17 9.09
N THR A 323 -21.17 3.21 8.40
CA THR A 323 -21.45 2.36 7.25
C THR A 323 -21.15 3.13 5.95
N ASP A 324 -21.21 2.42 4.83
CA ASP A 324 -21.14 3.05 3.51
C ASP A 324 -22.33 3.99 3.28
N GLY A 325 -22.13 5.03 2.44
CA GLY A 325 -23.19 5.97 2.05
C GLY A 325 -22.79 7.44 2.11
N LEU A 326 -21.50 7.76 1.92
CA LEU A 326 -21.03 9.14 1.84
C LEU A 326 -21.69 9.88 0.68
N THR A 327 -22.20 11.07 0.95
CA THR A 327 -22.74 11.96 -0.07
C THR A 327 -22.63 13.41 0.38
N SER A 328 -22.56 14.34 -0.57
CA SER A 328 -22.62 15.77 -0.29
C SER A 328 -23.82 16.42 -0.97
N ASN A 329 -24.31 17.49 -0.37
CA ASN A 329 -25.34 18.32 -0.99
C ASN A 329 -24.75 19.58 -1.64
N ASN A 330 -25.62 20.37 -2.25
CA ASN A 330 -25.26 21.60 -2.97
C ASN A 330 -24.62 22.68 -2.08
N SER A 331 -24.68 22.56 -0.75
CA SER A 331 -24.04 23.49 0.20
C SER A 331 -22.67 22.99 0.70
N GLY A 332 -22.21 21.84 0.21
CA GLY A 332 -20.93 21.24 0.65
C GLY A 332 -21.02 20.48 1.98
N GLU A 333 -22.22 20.30 2.52
CA GLU A 333 -22.45 19.47 3.70
C GLU A 333 -22.31 17.99 3.32
N VAL A 334 -21.60 17.21 4.14
CA VAL A 334 -21.36 15.79 3.88
C VAL A 334 -22.16 14.94 4.85
N PHE A 335 -22.93 14.01 4.31
CA PHE A 335 -23.78 13.10 5.06
C PHE A 335 -23.18 11.70 5.08
N PHE A 336 -23.26 11.04 6.23
CA PHE A 336 -22.85 9.65 6.39
C PHE A 336 -23.68 8.96 7.47
N GLN A 337 -23.78 7.64 7.35
CA GLN A 337 -24.62 6.81 8.20
C GLN A 337 -23.78 6.10 9.27
N GLY A 338 -24.22 6.17 10.52
CA GLY A 338 -23.64 5.39 11.62
C GLY A 338 -24.26 3.99 11.72
N VAL A 339 -23.52 3.04 12.32
CA VAL A 339 -23.96 1.64 12.47
C VAL A 339 -25.22 1.46 13.34
N LEU A 340 -25.56 2.45 14.18
CA LEU A 340 -26.71 2.42 15.08
C LEU A 340 -27.98 3.09 14.49
N GLY A 341 -28.04 3.27 13.18
CA GLY A 341 -29.20 3.87 12.50
C GLY A 341 -29.34 5.38 12.70
N LYS A 342 -28.35 6.03 13.33
CA LYS A 342 -28.21 7.50 13.37
C LYS A 342 -27.50 7.97 12.10
N SER A 343 -28.01 9.04 11.49
CA SER A 343 -27.33 9.72 10.39
C SER A 343 -26.61 10.94 10.94
N TYR A 344 -25.44 11.23 10.38
CA TYR A 344 -24.64 12.38 10.74
C TYR A 344 -24.43 13.27 9.53
N LYS A 345 -24.21 14.54 9.80
CA LYS A 345 -23.85 15.55 8.83
C LYS A 345 -22.59 16.24 9.32
N SER A 346 -21.51 16.17 8.55
CA SER A 346 -20.41 17.11 8.69
C SER A 346 -20.82 18.41 8.02
N ILE A 347 -20.97 19.47 8.81
CA ILE A 347 -21.12 20.82 8.27
C ILE A 347 -19.80 21.31 7.67
N PRO A 348 -19.79 22.34 6.82
CA PRO A 348 -18.62 22.70 6.01
C PRO A 348 -17.37 23.12 6.83
N ASP A 349 -17.53 23.48 8.11
CA ASP A 349 -16.41 23.76 9.02
C ASP A 349 -15.77 22.46 9.61
N GLY A 350 -16.42 21.30 9.44
CA GLY A 350 -15.99 20.00 9.95
C GLY A 350 -16.66 19.54 11.22
N LYS A 351 -17.55 20.34 11.81
CA LYS A 351 -18.29 19.89 12.98
C LYS A 351 -19.33 18.86 12.59
N LEU A 352 -19.50 17.89 13.47
CA LEU A 352 -20.46 16.82 13.33
C LEU A 352 -21.79 17.21 13.96
N GLU A 353 -22.87 17.15 13.20
CA GLU A 353 -24.24 17.25 13.68
C GLU A 353 -24.96 15.91 13.50
N THR A 354 -25.80 15.55 14.48
CA THR A 354 -26.72 14.42 14.31
C THR A 354 -27.94 14.90 13.53
N VAL A 355 -28.36 14.14 12.52
CA VAL A 355 -29.52 14.46 11.68
C VAL A 355 -30.51 13.30 11.63
N GLU A 356 -31.79 13.61 11.71
CA GLU A 356 -32.87 12.62 11.54
C GLU A 356 -33.15 12.38 10.05
N ILE A 357 -32.21 11.74 9.35
CA ILE A 357 -32.46 11.21 8.02
C ILE A 357 -32.74 9.71 8.17
N GLN A 358 -33.97 9.29 7.87
CA GLN A 358 -34.35 7.87 7.85
C GLN A 358 -33.73 7.16 6.64
N THR A 359 -32.45 6.77 6.77
CA THR A 359 -31.63 6.13 5.73
C THR A 359 -31.54 4.61 5.89
N LYS A 360 -32.38 4.00 6.74
CA LYS A 360 -32.30 2.56 7.01
C LYS A 360 -32.57 1.78 5.72
N ASN A 361 -31.61 0.93 5.33
CA ASN A 361 -31.60 0.15 4.07
C ASN A 361 -31.34 0.98 2.80
N THR A 362 -30.82 2.20 2.92
CA THR A 362 -30.43 3.01 1.78
C THR A 362 -29.01 2.65 1.36
N SER A 363 -28.80 2.37 0.07
CA SER A 363 -27.48 2.05 -0.49
C SER A 363 -26.76 3.27 -1.06
N ALA A 364 -27.51 4.23 -1.60
CA ALA A 364 -26.98 5.46 -2.15
C ALA A 364 -27.94 6.62 -1.95
N ILE A 365 -27.35 7.81 -1.74
CA ILE A 365 -28.03 9.09 -1.62
C ILE A 365 -27.35 10.07 -2.57
N LYS A 366 -28.11 10.79 -3.39
CA LYS A 366 -27.59 11.88 -4.24
C LYS A 366 -28.56 13.06 -4.24
N PHE A 367 -28.07 14.24 -4.59
CA PHE A 367 -28.86 15.46 -4.72
C PHE A 367 -28.88 15.94 -6.17
N ASP A 368 -30.01 16.49 -6.60
CA ASP A 368 -30.13 17.15 -7.89
C ASP A 368 -29.81 18.66 -7.80
N LYS A 369 -29.81 19.36 -8.93
CA LYS A 369 -29.55 20.80 -8.99
C LYS A 369 -30.59 21.69 -8.28
N LYS A 370 -31.73 21.13 -7.91
CA LYS A 370 -32.78 21.81 -7.15
C LYS A 370 -32.69 21.49 -5.65
N GLY A 371 -31.66 20.73 -5.23
CA GLY A 371 -31.50 20.27 -3.84
C GLY A 371 -32.46 19.15 -3.44
N ASN A 372 -33.15 18.51 -4.39
CA ASN A 372 -33.97 17.34 -4.07
C ASN A 372 -33.07 16.16 -3.74
N ARG A 373 -33.38 15.44 -2.67
CA ARG A 373 -32.64 14.23 -2.26
C ARG A 373 -33.23 13.00 -2.92
N TYR A 374 -32.40 12.15 -3.49
CA TYR A 374 -32.77 10.86 -4.06
C TYR A 374 -32.11 9.75 -3.25
N GLU A 375 -32.89 8.74 -2.89
CA GLU A 375 -32.44 7.59 -2.11
C GLU A 375 -32.74 6.28 -2.84
N ALA A 376 -31.73 5.43 -2.99
CA ALA A 376 -31.92 4.03 -3.39
C ALA A 376 -32.21 3.17 -2.16
N ASN A 377 -33.47 2.76 -2.00
CA ASN A 377 -33.90 1.97 -0.84
C ASN A 377 -33.99 0.48 -1.19
N LYS A 378 -33.13 -0.33 -0.55
CA LYS A 378 -33.07 -1.78 -0.79
C LYS A 378 -34.29 -2.53 -0.24
N LYS A 379 -34.94 -2.03 0.82
CA LYS A 379 -36.13 -2.67 1.41
C LYS A 379 -37.37 -2.47 0.56
N THR A 380 -37.64 -1.26 0.11
CA THR A 380 -38.79 -0.95 -0.76
C THR A 380 -38.51 -1.24 -2.23
N ARG A 381 -37.25 -1.59 -2.57
CA ARG A 381 -36.81 -1.89 -3.95
C ARG A 381 -37.15 -0.74 -4.90
N SER A 382 -36.85 0.50 -4.46
CA SER A 382 -37.23 1.71 -5.19
C SER A 382 -36.19 2.81 -5.05
N ILE A 383 -36.25 3.76 -6.00
CA ILE A 383 -35.58 5.05 -5.91
C ILE A 383 -36.64 6.08 -5.52
N ILE A 384 -36.42 6.75 -4.39
CA ILE A 384 -37.36 7.69 -3.80
C ILE A 384 -36.75 9.08 -3.84
N LYS A 385 -37.49 10.03 -4.42
CA LYS A 385 -37.21 11.46 -4.37
C LYS A 385 -37.88 12.09 -3.16
N TYR A 386 -37.15 12.99 -2.49
CA TYR A 386 -37.63 13.83 -1.42
C TYR A 386 -37.51 15.30 -1.84
N ASN A 387 -38.65 15.99 -1.85
CA ASN A 387 -38.71 17.44 -2.03
C ASN A 387 -39.38 18.03 -0.78
N SER A 388 -38.63 18.79 0.02
CA SER A 388 -39.17 19.45 1.22
C SER A 388 -39.98 18.49 2.13
N GLY A 389 -39.48 17.26 2.30
CA GLY A 389 -40.14 16.20 3.07
C GLY A 389 -41.19 15.37 2.32
N LYS A 390 -41.71 15.83 1.17
CA LYS A 390 -42.63 15.05 0.33
C LYS A 390 -41.89 13.94 -0.40
N LYS A 391 -42.39 12.70 -0.28
CA LYS A 391 -41.81 11.51 -0.90
C LYS A 391 -42.50 11.21 -2.23
N GLN A 392 -41.71 10.91 -3.26
CA GLN A 392 -42.19 10.45 -4.57
C GLN A 392 -41.34 9.27 -5.03
N SER A 393 -41.98 8.16 -5.42
CA SER A 393 -41.26 7.05 -6.06
C SER A 393 -40.94 7.41 -7.50
N ILE A 394 -39.65 7.35 -7.87
CA ILE A 394 -39.16 7.64 -9.22
C ILE A 394 -39.02 6.35 -10.03
N ALA A 395 -38.56 5.28 -9.39
CA ALA A 395 -38.48 3.96 -10.00
C ALA A 395 -38.77 2.89 -8.97
N THR A 396 -39.46 1.83 -9.38
CA THR A 396 -39.77 0.66 -8.55
C THR A 396 -39.14 -0.60 -9.14
N ASN A 397 -39.17 -1.68 -8.36
CA ASN A 397 -38.57 -2.98 -8.72
C ASN A 397 -37.09 -2.85 -9.08
N ILE A 398 -36.34 -2.11 -8.26
CA ILE A 398 -34.91 -1.88 -8.44
C ILE A 398 -34.18 -1.93 -7.09
N VAL A 399 -33.12 -2.72 -7.01
CA VAL A 399 -32.26 -2.82 -5.82
C VAL A 399 -30.90 -2.25 -6.21
N ALA A 400 -30.81 -0.93 -6.22
CA ALA A 400 -29.59 -0.26 -6.68
C ALA A 400 -28.44 -0.43 -5.67
N ASP A 401 -27.22 -0.57 -6.18
CA ASP A 401 -26.00 -0.47 -5.38
C ASP A 401 -25.54 0.98 -5.27
N ASP A 402 -25.53 1.72 -6.39
CA ASP A 402 -25.27 3.16 -6.44
C ASP A 402 -26.08 3.83 -7.57
N LEU A 403 -26.11 5.15 -7.54
CA LEU A 403 -26.69 6.01 -8.57
C LEU A 403 -25.92 7.32 -8.70
N THR A 404 -25.97 7.90 -9.90
CA THR A 404 -25.51 9.27 -10.18
C THR A 404 -26.59 10.01 -10.98
N ILE A 405 -26.73 11.32 -10.74
CA ILE A 405 -27.76 12.17 -11.37
C ILE A 405 -27.05 13.24 -12.19
N ALA A 406 -27.28 13.29 -13.49
CA ALA A 406 -26.72 14.29 -14.40
C ALA A 406 -27.43 15.64 -14.24
N PHE A 407 -26.82 16.72 -14.76
CA PHE A 407 -27.36 18.08 -14.71
C PHE A 407 -28.70 18.24 -15.46
N ASN A 408 -28.90 17.42 -16.49
CA ASN A 408 -30.17 17.30 -17.22
C ASN A 408 -31.22 16.46 -16.48
N GLY A 409 -30.89 15.91 -15.30
CA GLY A 409 -31.74 15.10 -14.43
C GLY A 409 -31.90 13.63 -14.83
N ASN A 410 -31.24 13.16 -15.88
CA ASN A 410 -31.11 11.73 -16.13
C ASN A 410 -30.34 11.09 -14.97
N MET A 411 -30.73 9.87 -14.60
CA MET A 411 -30.08 9.08 -13.57
C MET A 411 -29.46 7.83 -14.18
N TYR A 412 -28.21 7.53 -13.83
CA TYR A 412 -27.58 6.26 -14.14
C TYR A 412 -27.48 5.45 -12.86
N VAL A 413 -27.86 4.18 -12.91
CA VAL A 413 -28.05 3.33 -11.73
C VAL A 413 -27.40 1.98 -11.94
N SER A 414 -26.58 1.54 -10.98
CA SER A 414 -25.96 0.22 -10.95
C SER A 414 -26.81 -0.74 -10.11
N VAL A 415 -27.01 -1.95 -10.62
CA VAL A 415 -27.76 -3.01 -9.94
C VAL A 415 -26.94 -4.29 -10.03
N SER A 416 -26.44 -4.79 -8.90
CA SER A 416 -25.81 -6.11 -8.81
C SER A 416 -26.82 -7.18 -8.42
N GLU A 417 -26.82 -8.30 -9.14
CA GLU A 417 -27.67 -9.48 -8.83
C GLU A 417 -26.88 -10.57 -8.07
N GLY A 418 -25.90 -10.17 -7.26
CA GLY A 418 -24.98 -11.08 -6.56
C GLY A 418 -23.65 -11.28 -7.28
N LYS A 419 -22.74 -12.05 -6.67
CA LYS A 419 -21.36 -12.28 -7.20
C LYS A 419 -21.34 -13.12 -8.48
N GLU A 420 -22.28 -14.05 -8.61
CA GLU A 420 -22.36 -15.00 -9.73
C GLU A 420 -23.08 -14.45 -10.95
N ASN A 421 -23.81 -13.33 -10.80
CA ASN A 421 -24.63 -12.75 -11.87
C ASN A 421 -24.03 -11.43 -12.36
N SER A 422 -24.17 -11.19 -13.66
CA SER A 422 -23.81 -9.91 -14.26
C SER A 422 -24.63 -8.76 -13.67
N SER A 423 -23.98 -7.64 -13.40
CA SER A 423 -24.63 -6.38 -13.05
C SER A 423 -25.29 -5.73 -14.26
N THR A 424 -26.28 -4.90 -13.97
CA THR A 424 -27.05 -4.14 -14.95
C THR A 424 -26.89 -2.65 -14.67
N ILE A 425 -26.72 -1.85 -15.72
CA ILE A 425 -26.78 -0.39 -15.66
C ILE A 425 -28.10 0.05 -16.28
N TYR A 426 -28.86 0.87 -15.55
CA TYR A 426 -30.09 1.48 -16.03
C TYR A 426 -29.91 2.98 -16.24
N LEU A 427 -30.53 3.50 -17.29
CA LEU A 427 -30.84 4.92 -17.45
C LEU A 427 -32.28 5.14 -16.96
N ILE A 428 -32.47 6.07 -16.04
CA ILE A 428 -33.78 6.45 -15.51
C ILE A 428 -34.00 7.94 -15.78
N ARG A 429 -35.09 8.26 -16.47
CA ARG A 429 -35.49 9.63 -16.80
C ARG A 429 -36.17 10.32 -15.61
N GLN A 430 -36.35 11.63 -15.71
CA GLN A 430 -37.01 12.42 -14.66
C GLN A 430 -38.49 12.04 -14.44
N ASP A 431 -39.16 11.54 -15.48
CA ASP A 431 -40.54 11.04 -15.41
C ASP A 431 -40.65 9.62 -14.86
N GLY A 432 -39.51 8.96 -14.58
CA GLY A 432 -39.44 7.60 -14.07
C GLY A 432 -39.31 6.52 -15.14
N GLU A 433 -39.25 6.88 -16.42
CA GLU A 433 -38.97 5.90 -17.49
C GLU A 433 -37.62 5.22 -17.23
N LYS A 434 -37.64 3.89 -17.15
CA LYS A 434 -36.48 3.05 -16.85
C LYS A 434 -36.08 2.25 -18.08
N MET A 435 -34.87 2.51 -18.59
CA MET A 435 -34.29 1.84 -19.75
C MET A 435 -33.04 1.06 -19.38
N LEU A 436 -32.86 -0.12 -19.98
CA LEU A 436 -31.63 -0.89 -19.90
C LEU A 436 -30.53 -0.15 -20.67
N ALA A 437 -29.44 0.22 -20.00
CA ALA A 437 -28.30 0.91 -20.62
C ALA A 437 -27.13 -0.05 -20.90
N ASP A 438 -26.87 -1.01 -20.01
CA ASP A 438 -25.87 -2.06 -20.21
C ASP A 438 -26.13 -3.28 -19.31
N LYS A 439 -25.63 -4.45 -19.72
CA LYS A 439 -25.59 -5.67 -18.91
C LYS A 439 -24.27 -6.40 -19.16
N GLY A 440 -23.70 -7.03 -18.12
CA GLY A 440 -22.50 -7.89 -18.28
C GLY A 440 -21.29 -7.52 -17.42
N LEU A 441 -21.37 -6.42 -16.65
CA LEU A 441 -20.30 -6.04 -15.71
C LEU A 441 -20.27 -6.98 -14.49
N ARG A 442 -19.10 -7.22 -13.90
CA ARG A 442 -18.94 -8.09 -12.72
C ARG A 442 -19.00 -7.28 -11.42
N LEU A 443 -20.14 -7.27 -10.74
CA LEU A 443 -20.36 -6.45 -9.53
C LEU A 443 -20.03 -4.96 -9.76
N ALA A 444 -20.78 -4.33 -10.65
CA ALA A 444 -20.74 -2.88 -10.84
C ALA A 444 -21.19 -2.18 -9.55
N LYS A 445 -20.38 -1.23 -9.05
CA LYS A 445 -20.67 -0.50 -7.80
C LYS A 445 -20.87 0.98 -8.05
N GLY A 446 -19.82 1.78 -7.96
CA GLY A 446 -19.88 3.23 -8.02
C GLY A 446 -20.01 3.76 -9.44
N LEU A 447 -20.67 4.91 -9.55
CA LEU A 447 -20.86 5.65 -10.81
C LEU A 447 -20.41 7.10 -10.65
N ALA A 448 -19.62 7.60 -11.60
CA ALA A 448 -19.28 9.02 -11.68
C ALA A 448 -19.44 9.53 -13.11
N LEU A 449 -19.82 10.79 -13.24
CA LEU A 449 -19.79 11.49 -14.52
C LEU A 449 -18.45 12.20 -14.66
N SER A 450 -17.97 12.34 -15.90
CA SER A 450 -16.92 13.32 -16.19
C SER A 450 -17.42 14.74 -15.86
N PRO A 451 -16.53 15.72 -15.65
CA PRO A 451 -16.94 17.08 -15.28
C PRO A 451 -17.83 17.76 -16.34
N ASP A 452 -17.63 17.42 -17.60
CA ASP A 452 -18.44 17.87 -18.74
C ASP A 452 -19.68 16.98 -18.99
N GLN A 453 -19.84 15.92 -18.20
CA GLN A 453 -20.91 14.92 -18.27
C GLN A 453 -21.04 14.24 -19.64
N SER A 454 -19.94 14.17 -20.41
CA SER A 454 -19.88 13.44 -21.67
C SER A 454 -19.56 11.95 -21.49
N LEU A 455 -19.02 11.56 -20.34
CA LEU A 455 -18.63 10.20 -20.00
C LEU A 455 -19.29 9.72 -18.70
N LEU A 456 -19.60 8.42 -18.65
CA LEU A 456 -19.96 7.70 -17.43
C LEU A 456 -18.83 6.73 -17.07
N TYR A 457 -18.27 6.87 -15.88
CA TYR A 457 -17.32 5.93 -15.29
C TYR A 457 -18.04 4.97 -14.34
N VAL A 458 -17.70 3.68 -14.42
CA VAL A 458 -18.30 2.62 -13.60
C VAL A 458 -17.19 1.75 -12.99
N THR A 459 -17.19 1.60 -11.67
CA THR A 459 -16.26 0.70 -10.98
C THR A 459 -16.74 -0.74 -11.04
N GLU A 460 -15.81 -1.67 -11.22
CA GLU A 460 -16.06 -3.11 -11.17
C GLU A 460 -15.34 -3.71 -9.97
N SER A 461 -16.06 -3.95 -8.87
CA SER A 461 -15.43 -4.22 -7.56
C SER A 461 -14.63 -5.52 -7.47
N THR A 462 -14.83 -6.46 -8.41
CA THR A 462 -14.09 -7.73 -8.47
C THR A 462 -13.05 -7.76 -9.59
N SER A 463 -12.56 -6.61 -10.04
CA SER A 463 -11.44 -6.54 -10.97
C SER A 463 -10.54 -5.32 -10.68
N HIS A 464 -9.57 -5.08 -11.56
CA HIS A 464 -8.74 -3.88 -11.59
C HIS A 464 -9.27 -2.81 -12.56
N TRP A 465 -10.46 -2.99 -13.14
CA TRP A 465 -10.97 -2.13 -14.19
C TRP A 465 -11.95 -1.06 -13.68
N VAL A 466 -11.77 0.15 -14.19
CA VAL A 466 -12.83 1.16 -14.28
C VAL A 466 -13.31 1.19 -15.73
N TRP A 467 -14.60 1.00 -15.94
CA TRP A 467 -15.23 1.06 -17.24
C TRP A 467 -15.63 2.49 -17.58
N VAL A 468 -15.59 2.84 -18.87
CA VAL A 468 -16.10 4.11 -19.39
C VAL A 468 -17.13 3.88 -20.48
N TYR A 469 -18.09 4.79 -20.57
CA TYR A 469 -19.09 4.88 -21.63
C TYR A 469 -19.15 6.32 -22.09
N GLN A 470 -19.36 6.52 -23.38
CA GLN A 470 -19.79 7.81 -23.89
C GLN A 470 -21.29 7.98 -23.68
N ILE A 471 -21.70 9.13 -23.17
CA ILE A 471 -23.10 9.52 -23.04
C ILE A 471 -23.52 10.23 -24.33
N LEU A 472 -24.50 9.67 -25.03
CA LEU A 472 -25.06 10.27 -26.25
C LEU A 472 -26.01 11.42 -25.91
N ALA A 473 -26.40 12.18 -26.95
CA ALA A 473 -27.28 13.35 -26.78
C ALA A 473 -28.64 13.00 -26.15
N ASP A 474 -29.15 11.79 -26.43
CA ASP A 474 -30.38 11.28 -25.82
C ASP A 474 -30.13 10.69 -24.41
N GLY A 475 -28.90 10.65 -23.92
CA GLY A 475 -28.53 10.09 -22.62
C GLY A 475 -28.22 8.59 -22.63
N THR A 476 -28.44 7.87 -23.73
CA THR A 476 -28.04 6.46 -23.85
C THR A 476 -26.52 6.32 -23.82
N LEU A 477 -26.04 5.11 -23.53
CA LEU A 477 -24.62 4.81 -23.39
C LEU A 477 -24.07 4.12 -24.65
N ALA A 478 -22.91 4.57 -25.11
CA ALA A 478 -22.19 4.00 -26.25
C ALA A 478 -20.71 3.77 -25.92
N TYR A 479 -20.02 3.03 -26.80
CA TYR A 479 -18.56 2.83 -26.79
C TYR A 479 -17.97 2.37 -25.44
N LYS A 480 -18.63 1.39 -24.81
CA LYS A 480 -18.16 0.75 -23.58
C LYS A 480 -16.71 0.28 -23.73
N GLN A 481 -15.83 0.70 -22.82
CA GLN A 481 -14.42 0.32 -22.81
C GLN A 481 -13.92 0.03 -21.39
N LYS A 482 -13.00 -0.94 -21.28
CA LYS A 482 -12.11 -1.05 -20.11
C LYS A 482 -11.11 0.10 -20.20
N TYR A 483 -11.18 1.03 -19.27
CA TYR A 483 -10.49 2.30 -19.40
C TYR A 483 -9.42 2.48 -18.33
N GLY A 484 -9.84 2.53 -17.07
CA GLY A 484 -8.92 2.69 -15.95
C GLY A 484 -8.30 1.36 -15.53
N TYR A 485 -6.98 1.34 -15.32
CA TYR A 485 -6.26 0.21 -14.75
C TYR A 485 -5.74 0.53 -13.34
N LEU A 486 -6.39 -0.05 -12.33
CA LEU A 486 -6.07 0.15 -10.92
C LEU A 486 -4.94 -0.77 -10.47
N HIS A 487 -4.05 -0.27 -9.62
CA HIS A 487 -3.01 -1.09 -8.98
C HIS A 487 -3.63 -2.03 -7.96
N VAL A 488 -3.22 -3.29 -7.99
CA VAL A 488 -3.65 -4.36 -7.07
C VAL A 488 -2.40 -5.06 -6.54
N PRO A 489 -2.19 -5.26 -5.23
CA PRO A 489 -1.04 -6.02 -4.73
C PRO A 489 -1.06 -7.48 -5.23
N ASP A 490 0.07 -8.19 -5.22
CA ASP A 490 0.14 -9.58 -5.73
C ASP A 490 -0.70 -10.57 -4.90
N THR A 491 -1.04 -10.22 -3.67
CA THR A 491 -1.89 -11.01 -2.77
C THR A 491 -3.39 -10.83 -3.03
N GLU A 492 -3.79 -9.93 -3.92
CA GLU A 492 -5.18 -9.61 -4.19
C GLU A 492 -5.51 -9.84 -5.67
N GLU A 493 -6.72 -10.32 -5.94
CA GLU A 493 -7.21 -10.59 -7.29
C GLU A 493 -7.88 -9.35 -7.93
N ASN A 494 -8.16 -8.32 -7.13
CA ASN A 494 -8.91 -7.13 -7.53
C ASN A 494 -8.59 -5.92 -6.67
N ALA A 495 -8.94 -4.73 -7.16
CA ALA A 495 -8.71 -3.47 -6.44
C ALA A 495 -9.74 -3.18 -5.33
N GLY A 496 -10.81 -3.98 -5.23
CA GLY A 496 -11.93 -3.70 -4.35
C GLY A 496 -12.66 -2.39 -4.68
N ALA A 497 -12.64 -1.97 -5.95
CA ALA A 497 -13.09 -0.66 -6.37
C ALA A 497 -14.59 -0.45 -6.09
N ARG A 498 -14.94 0.53 -5.25
CA ARG A 498 -16.33 0.79 -4.84
C ARG A 498 -16.81 2.16 -5.29
N ALA A 499 -16.53 3.21 -4.53
CA ALA A 499 -16.92 4.57 -4.91
C ALA A 499 -15.93 5.19 -5.90
N ILE A 500 -16.45 6.13 -6.68
CA ILE A 500 -15.72 6.89 -7.68
C ILE A 500 -16.29 8.31 -7.73
N THR A 501 -15.43 9.30 -7.92
CA THR A 501 -15.83 10.69 -8.16
C THR A 501 -14.81 11.39 -9.07
N CYS A 502 -15.15 12.56 -9.59
CA CYS A 502 -14.24 13.36 -10.41
C CYS A 502 -14.03 14.74 -9.78
N ASP A 503 -12.89 15.35 -10.07
CA ASP A 503 -12.68 16.77 -9.83
C ASP A 503 -12.87 17.60 -11.10
N ARG A 504 -12.93 18.93 -10.95
CA ARG A 504 -13.19 19.87 -12.07
C ARG A 504 -12.11 19.84 -13.16
N GLU A 505 -10.92 19.33 -12.86
CA GLU A 505 -9.81 19.17 -13.82
C GLU A 505 -9.87 17.83 -14.57
N GLY A 506 -10.87 16.98 -14.29
CA GLY A 506 -11.06 15.69 -14.93
C GLY A 506 -10.23 14.55 -14.33
N ARG A 507 -9.63 14.75 -13.15
CA ARG A 507 -9.00 13.64 -12.40
C ARG A 507 -10.09 12.78 -11.78
N ILE A 508 -9.87 11.46 -11.78
CA ILE A 508 -10.83 10.45 -11.34
C ILE A 508 -10.31 9.82 -10.06
N TYR A 509 -11.07 9.89 -8.98
CA TYR A 509 -10.69 9.39 -7.66
C TYR A 509 -11.48 8.12 -7.37
N VAL A 510 -10.78 7.02 -7.12
CA VAL A 510 -11.37 5.70 -6.92
C VAL A 510 -11.03 5.17 -5.54
N ALA A 511 -12.06 4.76 -4.79
CA ALA A 511 -11.95 4.10 -3.49
C ALA A 511 -11.54 2.64 -3.70
N THR A 512 -10.40 2.22 -3.12
CA THR A 512 -9.79 0.89 -3.32
C THR A 512 -9.23 0.29 -2.03
N ASN A 513 -8.81 -0.98 -2.07
CA ASN A 513 -8.06 -1.65 -1.00
C ASN A 513 -6.74 -0.93 -0.66
N SER A 514 -6.13 -0.26 -1.62
CA SER A 514 -4.87 0.48 -1.47
C SER A 514 -5.03 1.93 -1.01
N GLY A 515 -6.25 2.38 -0.67
CA GLY A 515 -6.56 3.78 -0.41
C GLY A 515 -7.29 4.43 -1.60
N VAL A 516 -7.03 5.71 -1.85
CA VAL A 516 -7.62 6.43 -3.00
C VAL A 516 -6.64 6.43 -4.17
N GLN A 517 -7.00 5.75 -5.27
CA GLN A 517 -6.22 5.81 -6.51
C GLN A 517 -6.76 6.94 -7.39
N VAL A 518 -5.86 7.85 -7.80
CA VAL A 518 -6.19 9.01 -8.63
C VAL A 518 -5.71 8.75 -10.04
N MET A 519 -6.66 8.68 -10.97
CA MET A 519 -6.40 8.57 -12.40
C MET A 519 -6.41 9.92 -13.08
N ASP A 520 -5.61 10.06 -14.12
CA ASP A 520 -5.77 11.15 -15.08
C ASP A 520 -6.94 10.88 -16.04
N GLN A 521 -7.23 11.89 -16.88
CA GLN A 521 -8.29 11.80 -17.89
C GLN A 521 -8.06 10.69 -18.91
N THR A 522 -6.85 10.11 -19.01
CA THR A 522 -6.50 9.03 -19.94
C THR A 522 -6.63 7.63 -19.32
N GLY A 523 -7.10 7.53 -18.08
CA GLY A 523 -7.30 6.25 -17.39
C GLY A 523 -6.06 5.70 -16.68
N ARG A 524 -4.96 6.46 -16.60
CA ARG A 524 -3.72 6.04 -15.94
C ARG A 524 -3.77 6.45 -14.46
N VAL A 525 -3.55 5.52 -13.53
CA VAL A 525 -3.32 5.86 -12.12
C VAL A 525 -1.97 6.56 -11.99
N ASN A 526 -1.99 7.82 -11.56
CA ASN A 526 -0.81 8.67 -11.44
C ASN A 526 -0.49 9.05 -9.99
N ALA A 527 -1.44 8.89 -9.07
CA ALA A 527 -1.21 9.08 -7.65
C ALA A 527 -2.04 8.08 -6.82
N ILE A 528 -1.53 7.72 -5.64
CA ILE A 528 -2.22 6.88 -4.66
C ILE A 528 -2.11 7.56 -3.30
N LEU A 529 -3.26 7.86 -2.70
CA LEU A 529 -3.36 8.50 -1.39
C LEU A 529 -3.67 7.41 -0.36
N PRO A 530 -2.68 6.96 0.43
CA PRO A 530 -2.94 6.03 1.53
C PRO A 530 -3.82 6.71 2.58
N THR A 531 -4.63 5.93 3.29
CA THR A 531 -5.46 6.43 4.39
C THR A 531 -5.02 5.82 5.71
N PRO A 532 -5.28 6.47 6.87
CA PRO A 532 -4.82 5.96 8.16
C PRO A 532 -5.30 4.55 8.52
N ASN A 533 -6.43 4.10 7.97
CA ASN A 533 -6.94 2.74 8.18
C ASN A 533 -7.00 1.91 6.88
N GLY A 534 -6.12 2.16 5.91
CA GLY A 534 -5.99 1.31 4.71
C GLY A 534 -7.17 1.40 3.74
N TYR A 535 -7.93 0.31 3.59
CA TYR A 535 -9.01 0.15 2.62
C TYR A 535 -10.06 1.27 2.70
N VAL A 536 -10.37 1.85 1.53
CA VAL A 536 -11.41 2.87 1.37
C VAL A 536 -12.61 2.27 0.68
N SER A 537 -13.78 2.35 1.32
CA SER A 537 -15.04 1.81 0.80
C SER A 537 -15.91 2.84 0.09
N ASN A 538 -15.74 4.12 0.42
CA ASN A 538 -16.52 5.21 -0.12
C ASN A 538 -15.74 6.54 -0.12
N LEU A 539 -16.07 7.46 -1.03
CA LEU A 539 -15.46 8.79 -1.10
C LEU A 539 -16.40 9.83 -1.72
N VAL A 540 -16.27 11.10 -1.32
CA VAL A 540 -17.00 12.23 -1.91
C VAL A 540 -16.27 13.55 -1.65
N PHE A 541 -16.39 14.51 -2.56
CA PHE A 541 -15.98 15.89 -2.31
C PHE A 541 -17.01 16.66 -1.49
N GLY A 542 -16.55 17.48 -0.55
CA GLY A 542 -17.39 18.31 0.31
C GLY A 542 -16.63 19.52 0.84
N GLY A 543 -17.22 20.21 1.82
CA GLY A 543 -16.79 21.55 2.21
C GLY A 543 -17.39 22.61 1.27
N LYS A 544 -17.37 23.87 1.72
CA LYS A 544 -18.07 24.98 1.02
C LYS A 544 -17.62 25.14 -0.44
N GLU A 545 -16.33 24.93 -0.69
CA GLU A 545 -15.72 25.01 -2.02
C GLU A 545 -15.54 23.63 -2.66
N PHE A 546 -16.02 22.54 -2.04
CA PHE A 546 -15.81 21.16 -2.50
C PHE A 546 -14.34 20.76 -2.61
N ASP A 547 -13.50 21.31 -1.74
CA ASP A 547 -12.06 21.11 -1.69
C ASP A 547 -11.59 20.24 -0.51
N TYR A 548 -12.53 19.56 0.14
CA TYR A 548 -12.25 18.45 1.04
C TYR A 548 -12.66 17.14 0.40
N LEU A 549 -11.76 16.16 0.38
CA LEU A 549 -12.10 14.78 0.07
C LEU A 549 -12.44 14.06 1.38
N PHE A 550 -13.67 13.57 1.47
CA PHE A 550 -14.12 12.70 2.55
C PHE A 550 -14.02 11.25 2.10
N VAL A 551 -13.59 10.37 3.00
CA VAL A 551 -13.46 8.93 2.74
C VAL A 551 -13.98 8.12 3.92
N THR A 552 -14.58 6.97 3.62
CA THR A 552 -14.84 5.94 4.63
C THR A 552 -13.73 4.90 4.54
N ALA A 553 -12.94 4.75 5.60
CA ALA A 553 -11.85 3.79 5.69
C ALA A 553 -12.00 2.89 6.93
N ASN A 554 -12.20 1.58 6.68
CA ASN A 554 -12.41 0.56 7.72
C ASN A 554 -13.40 0.97 8.84
N GLY A 555 -14.55 1.51 8.44
CA GLY A 555 -15.63 1.89 9.36
C GLY A 555 -15.43 3.23 10.07
N LYS A 556 -14.40 3.99 9.73
CA LYS A 556 -14.21 5.39 10.17
C LYS A 556 -14.34 6.35 9.00
N VAL A 557 -14.64 7.61 9.28
CA VAL A 557 -14.67 8.68 8.26
C VAL A 557 -13.47 9.59 8.48
N TYR A 558 -12.76 9.88 7.39
CA TYR A 558 -11.70 10.87 7.36
C TYR A 558 -12.03 11.95 6.36
N ARG A 559 -11.47 13.14 6.58
CA ARG A 559 -11.46 14.22 5.58
C ARG A 559 -10.04 14.70 5.35
N ARG A 560 -9.77 15.20 4.16
CA ARG A 560 -8.51 15.85 3.83
C ARG A 560 -8.74 17.02 2.91
N LYS A 561 -8.16 18.16 3.25
CA LYS A 561 -8.12 19.33 2.37
C LYS A 561 -7.23 19.04 1.17
N LEU A 562 -7.68 19.40 -0.02
CA LEU A 562 -6.95 19.28 -1.27
C LEU A 562 -6.86 20.66 -1.97
N ASN A 563 -5.93 20.79 -2.90
CA ASN A 563 -5.84 21.93 -3.82
C ASN A 563 -6.85 21.81 -5.00
N THR A 564 -7.63 20.74 -5.03
CA THR A 564 -8.61 20.45 -6.07
C THR A 564 -10.03 20.67 -5.59
N HIS A 565 -10.95 20.87 -6.52
CA HIS A 565 -12.38 21.08 -6.26
C HIS A 565 -13.18 19.99 -6.97
N GLY A 566 -14.10 19.33 -6.25
CA GLY A 566 -14.98 18.31 -6.81
C GLY A 566 -15.82 18.81 -7.99
N ALA A 567 -16.01 17.94 -8.99
CA ALA A 567 -16.96 18.16 -10.06
C ALA A 567 -18.35 17.73 -9.58
N ASN A 568 -19.20 18.71 -9.25
CA ASN A 568 -20.53 18.42 -8.77
C ASN A 568 -21.52 18.29 -9.93
N ASN A 569 -22.34 17.25 -9.93
CA ASN A 569 -23.28 17.05 -11.04
C ASN A 569 -24.41 18.09 -11.11
N TRP A 570 -24.67 18.82 -10.01
CA TRP A 570 -25.63 19.92 -9.99
C TRP A 570 -25.08 21.23 -10.55
N ASP A 571 -23.76 21.35 -10.69
CA ASP A 571 -23.13 22.48 -11.35
C ASP A 571 -23.32 22.34 -12.87
N LYS A 572 -23.29 23.46 -13.59
CA LYS A 572 -23.28 23.43 -15.05
C LYS A 572 -22.05 22.61 -15.50
N PRO A 573 -22.20 21.63 -16.43
CA PRO A 573 -21.08 20.81 -16.87
C PRO A 573 -19.89 21.66 -17.34
N ASN A 574 -18.71 21.34 -16.85
CA ASN A 574 -17.48 22.08 -17.14
C ASN A 574 -16.53 21.24 -17.98
N LYS A 575 -16.09 21.78 -19.11
CA LYS A 575 -15.09 21.12 -19.96
C LYS A 575 -13.71 21.24 -19.30
N PRO A 576 -13.06 20.13 -18.88
CA PRO A 576 -11.72 20.20 -18.32
C PRO A 576 -10.71 20.57 -19.43
N ALA A 577 -9.53 21.04 -19.02
CA ALA A 577 -8.42 21.22 -19.95
C ALA A 577 -8.04 19.89 -20.61
N ALA A 578 -7.53 19.96 -21.85
CA ALA A 578 -7.06 18.76 -22.54
C ALA A 578 -5.95 18.05 -21.72
N PRO A 579 -5.92 16.71 -21.71
CA PRO A 579 -4.89 15.97 -21.00
C PRO A 579 -3.51 16.29 -21.59
N LYS A 580 -2.53 16.51 -20.71
CA LYS A 580 -1.11 16.54 -21.10
C LYS A 580 -0.65 15.08 -21.20
N LEU A 581 -0.38 14.61 -22.42
CA LEU A 581 -0.05 13.21 -22.70
C LEU A 581 1.36 12.82 -22.24
#